data_AF-A0A388LYP5-F1
#
_entry.id   AF-A0A388LYP5-F1
#
_cell.length_a   1.000
_cell.length_b   1.000
_cell.length_c   1.000
_cell.angle_alpha   90.00
_cell.angle_beta   90.00
_cell.angle_gamma   90.00
#
_symmetry.space_group_name_H-M   'P 1'
#
loop_
_entity.id
_entity.type
_entity.pdbx_description
1 polymer ?
#
loop_
_entity_poly.entity_id
_entity_poly.type
_entity_poly.pdbx_seq_one_letter_code
_entity_poly.pdbx_strand_id
1 'polypeptide(L)'
;MYNNGNGGGNNGNNGGNGYNGNGGGWGGRSNGPQCYKCGKYCHIARECWAKRGRPSQQDDEVHLFVRDLMKEREEKHKREEEEEKQRLKLEKEKKRELDLATRTEEMRLQLQAEIAEKWRKQQEEAAEKIKAASEATVGQKGPKSPDCPKISRRSKGIKKSNEKRNDSKARRRKKEIKRPVVTSSSETDDDSATDSDRSSDSDRELLKMIKRLRESKMKNKIKKLKAHAVNISKKNPSSTWEKGECSKRSSSPVATPGEEAEPRTPLTKGFKGVAAGSSQEGMMDYTLSVMKQLSAKKVSELKEMCEKRGIKPAKKDEMGLHGESVASVERRIATCTVLLGLGGELSWLGKYLDKMDVPDATLDLKTRGTYVIVSPWSKRVYVGYTAQPILHRWRQHLAATNSKALGKAPQLYRWMRRFGVGNFVVLPIRHTTEEDDAAFEKYLIRDLSPSLNMVGAGGKASKRARRRRGRRERKGRSSRSLGQTVVRLRAGGVGRTSFLNWLEEKAILKEGDIDIEFHAGCSWSDGWSNIVASFGDSIVLSEGKRVLLRDCKMVFQSGAAVKLAKI
;
A
#
# COMPACT_ATOMS: atom_id res chain seq x y z
N MET A 1 -66.76 0.19 -44.14
CA MET A 1 -66.19 1.29 -43.32
C MET A 1 -64.77 0.91 -42.93
N TYR A 2 -63.88 1.90 -42.98
CA TYR A 2 -62.40 1.98 -42.96
C TYR A 2 -61.49 0.85 -42.44
N ASN A 3 -60.35 0.77 -43.16
CA ASN A 3 -59.02 0.19 -42.89
C ASN A 3 -58.36 0.60 -41.56
N ASN A 4 -57.57 -0.33 -40.99
CA ASN A 4 -56.16 -0.22 -40.55
C ASN A 4 -55.86 -1.41 -39.61
N GLY A 5 -54.76 -2.17 -39.67
CA GLY A 5 -53.41 -1.88 -40.13
C GLY A 5 -52.44 -1.97 -38.94
N ASN A 6 -51.32 -2.69 -39.12
CA ASN A 6 -50.15 -2.91 -38.24
C ASN A 6 -50.28 -3.94 -37.09
N GLY A 7 -49.40 -4.93 -36.93
CA GLY A 7 -48.14 -5.25 -37.62
C GLY A 7 -46.99 -5.51 -36.63
N GLY A 8 -46.48 -6.75 -36.64
CA GLY A 8 -45.11 -7.19 -36.29
C GLY A 8 -44.63 -7.05 -34.83
N GLY A 9 -43.96 -8.02 -34.19
CA GLY A 9 -43.27 -9.22 -34.68
C GLY A 9 -41.79 -9.21 -34.25
N ASN A 10 -41.33 -10.33 -33.66
CA ASN A 10 -39.94 -10.78 -33.42
C ASN A 10 -39.09 -10.03 -32.37
N ASN A 11 -38.49 -10.64 -31.34
CA ASN A 11 -37.89 -11.98 -31.11
C ASN A 11 -36.72 -12.32 -32.05
N GLY A 12 -35.50 -12.38 -31.51
CA GLY A 12 -34.28 -12.55 -32.30
C GLY A 12 -33.05 -12.89 -31.46
N ASN A 13 -33.01 -14.15 -31.04
CA ASN A 13 -31.83 -14.92 -30.67
C ASN A 13 -30.77 -14.84 -31.79
N ASN A 14 -29.48 -14.67 -31.50
CA ASN A 14 -28.45 -14.85 -32.54
C ASN A 14 -27.19 -15.55 -32.01
N GLY A 15 -27.02 -16.80 -32.46
CA GLY A 15 -25.75 -17.53 -32.51
C GLY A 15 -24.77 -16.84 -33.47
N GLY A 16 -23.47 -17.10 -33.42
CA GLY A 16 -22.93 -18.39 -33.82
C GLY A 16 -22.72 -18.40 -35.34
N ASN A 17 -21.70 -17.70 -35.84
CA ASN A 17 -21.29 -17.77 -37.25
C ASN A 17 -19.84 -18.27 -37.34
N GLY A 18 -19.72 -19.60 -37.43
CA GLY A 18 -18.55 -20.27 -37.98
C GLY A 18 -18.76 -20.43 -39.48
N TYR A 19 -17.99 -19.69 -40.27
CA TYR A 19 -17.88 -19.94 -41.71
C TYR A 19 -16.87 -21.07 -41.91
N ASN A 20 -17.38 -22.29 -42.00
CA ASN A 20 -16.68 -23.43 -42.60
C ASN A 20 -17.75 -24.28 -43.32
N GLY A 21 -18.17 -23.79 -44.49
CA GLY A 21 -19.12 -24.46 -45.37
C GLY A 21 -18.38 -25.00 -46.59
N ASN A 22 -17.67 -26.10 -46.36
CA ASN A 22 -17.22 -27.03 -47.40
C ASN A 22 -18.43 -27.88 -47.82
N GLY A 23 -18.58 -28.16 -49.11
CA GLY A 23 -19.47 -29.22 -49.58
C GLY A 23 -20.82 -28.76 -50.15
N GLY A 24 -20.82 -28.45 -51.44
CA GLY A 24 -22.03 -28.34 -52.26
C GLY A 24 -21.68 -28.73 -53.68
N GLY A 25 -21.44 -30.02 -53.89
CA GLY A 25 -21.23 -30.61 -55.21
C GLY A 25 -22.51 -30.49 -56.03
N TRP A 26 -22.55 -29.50 -56.91
CA TRP A 26 -23.51 -29.45 -58.00
C TRP A 26 -22.92 -30.25 -59.15
N GLY A 27 -23.38 -31.50 -59.25
CA GLY A 27 -23.07 -32.38 -60.36
C GLY A 27 -23.51 -31.79 -61.70
N GLY A 28 -22.58 -31.80 -62.65
CA GLY A 28 -22.84 -32.29 -64.00
C GLY A 28 -23.92 -31.59 -64.81
N ARG A 29 -23.70 -30.33 -65.21
CA ARG A 29 -24.03 -29.85 -66.56
C ARG A 29 -22.95 -28.87 -67.03
N SER A 30 -22.09 -29.34 -67.93
CA SER A 30 -20.88 -28.67 -68.42
C SER A 30 -21.11 -27.45 -69.34
N ASN A 31 -22.31 -26.86 -69.37
CA ASN A 31 -22.63 -25.69 -70.21
C ASN A 31 -23.56 -24.70 -69.48
N GLY A 32 -23.10 -24.15 -68.36
CA GLY A 32 -23.74 -22.95 -67.79
C GLY A 32 -23.48 -21.72 -68.68
N PRO A 33 -24.33 -20.67 -68.65
CA PRO A 33 -24.14 -19.48 -69.47
C PRO A 33 -22.79 -18.82 -69.15
N GLN A 34 -21.96 -18.63 -70.19
CA GLN A 34 -20.67 -17.94 -70.09
C GLN A 34 -20.92 -16.44 -69.93
N CYS A 35 -20.27 -15.81 -68.95
CA CYS A 35 -20.33 -14.35 -68.82
C CYS A 35 -19.69 -13.70 -70.05
N TYR A 36 -20.51 -13.14 -70.94
CA TYR A 36 -20.03 -12.53 -72.20
C TYR A 36 -19.01 -11.39 -71.99
N LYS A 37 -18.91 -10.84 -70.78
CA LYS A 37 -17.97 -9.74 -70.48
C LYS A 37 -16.59 -10.19 -70.01
N CYS A 38 -16.46 -11.38 -69.42
CA CYS A 38 -15.17 -11.86 -68.87
C CYS A 38 -14.81 -13.30 -69.29
N GLY A 39 -15.69 -13.97 -70.05
CA GLY A 39 -15.47 -15.32 -70.58
C GLY A 39 -15.55 -16.44 -69.54
N LYS A 40 -15.88 -16.15 -68.28
CA LYS A 40 -15.92 -17.17 -67.22
C LYS A 40 -17.32 -17.76 -67.09
N TYR A 41 -17.37 -19.07 -66.89
CA TYR A 41 -18.61 -19.82 -66.64
C TYR A 41 -19.07 -19.63 -65.18
N CYS A 42 -20.35 -19.89 -64.92
CA CYS A 42 -20.98 -19.87 -63.59
C CYS A 42 -21.26 -18.48 -62.96
N HIS A 43 -21.30 -17.39 -63.73
CA HIS A 43 -21.90 -16.12 -63.28
C HIS A 43 -22.46 -15.31 -64.45
N ILE A 44 -23.46 -14.47 -64.19
CA ILE A 44 -24.09 -13.62 -65.20
C ILE A 44 -23.34 -12.27 -65.24
N ALA A 45 -23.31 -11.58 -66.39
CA ALA A 45 -22.57 -10.32 -66.57
C ALA A 45 -22.92 -9.22 -65.54
N ARG A 46 -24.12 -9.29 -64.94
CA ARG A 46 -24.54 -8.43 -63.84
C ARG A 46 -23.65 -8.58 -62.61
N GLU A 47 -23.25 -9.81 -62.27
CA GLU A 47 -22.33 -10.09 -61.16
C GLU A 47 -20.90 -9.66 -61.47
N CYS A 48 -20.51 -9.71 -62.75
CA CYS A 48 -19.22 -9.20 -63.21
C CYS A 48 -19.13 -7.67 -63.09
N TRP A 49 -20.25 -6.95 -63.26
CA TRP A 49 -20.35 -5.52 -62.99
C TRP A 49 -20.33 -5.19 -61.50
N ALA A 50 -21.05 -5.95 -60.68
CA ALA A 50 -21.05 -5.74 -59.22
C ALA A 50 -19.66 -5.96 -58.58
N LYS A 51 -18.83 -6.81 -59.18
CA LYS A 51 -17.45 -7.09 -58.73
C LYS A 51 -16.38 -6.18 -59.33
N ARG A 52 -16.69 -5.37 -60.36
CA ARG A 52 -15.82 -4.26 -60.77
C ARG A 52 -16.00 -3.14 -59.76
N GLY A 53 -15.34 -3.31 -58.61
CA GLY A 53 -15.32 -2.34 -57.54
C GLY A 53 -15.02 -0.94 -58.08
N ARG A 54 -15.79 0.03 -57.60
CA ARG A 54 -15.40 1.44 -57.68
C ARG A 54 -13.95 1.55 -57.18
N PRO A 55 -13.07 2.33 -57.83
CA PRO A 55 -11.71 2.54 -57.34
C PRO A 55 -11.77 3.12 -55.93
N SER A 56 -11.54 2.27 -54.92
CA SER A 56 -11.84 2.56 -53.52
C SER A 56 -10.61 3.06 -52.75
N GLN A 57 -9.78 3.91 -53.35
CA GLN A 57 -8.41 4.04 -52.84
C GLN A 57 -7.81 5.44 -52.75
N GLN A 58 -8.55 6.53 -53.02
CA GLN A 58 -8.00 7.88 -52.81
C GLN A 58 -8.90 8.85 -52.02
N ASP A 59 -10.22 8.70 -52.05
CA ASP A 59 -11.11 9.63 -51.30
C ASP A 59 -11.22 9.33 -49.79
N ASP A 60 -10.65 8.21 -49.31
CA ASP A 60 -10.75 7.81 -47.90
C ASP A 60 -9.70 8.45 -46.99
N GLU A 61 -8.57 8.92 -47.53
CA GLU A 61 -7.50 9.50 -46.70
C GLU A 61 -7.89 10.85 -46.09
N VAL A 62 -8.56 11.71 -46.86
CA VAL A 62 -9.05 13.01 -46.38
C VAL A 62 -10.14 12.84 -45.33
N HIS A 63 -11.05 11.87 -45.50
CA HIS A 63 -12.08 11.58 -44.51
C HIS A 63 -11.54 10.99 -43.22
N LEU A 64 -10.50 10.15 -43.29
CA LEU A 64 -9.79 9.65 -42.11
C LEU A 64 -9.07 10.79 -41.38
N PHE A 65 -8.39 11.68 -42.11
CA PHE A 65 -7.73 12.84 -41.51
C PHE A 65 -8.70 13.76 -40.77
N VAL A 66 -9.85 14.12 -41.37
CA VAL A 66 -10.86 14.96 -40.71
C VAL A 66 -11.46 14.26 -39.48
N ARG A 67 -11.66 12.94 -39.53
CA ARG A 67 -12.15 12.15 -38.40
C ARG A 67 -11.14 12.13 -37.24
N ASP A 68 -9.86 11.98 -37.54
CA ASP A 68 -8.81 11.98 -36.53
C ASP A 68 -8.62 13.37 -35.91
N LEU A 69 -8.73 14.45 -36.70
CA LEU A 69 -8.65 15.83 -36.22
C LEU A 69 -9.82 16.18 -35.27
N MET A 70 -11.03 15.72 -35.57
CA MET A 70 -12.19 15.86 -34.68
C MET A 70 -12.02 15.07 -33.38
N LYS A 71 -11.48 13.85 -33.49
CA LYS A 71 -11.22 12.99 -32.33
C LYS A 71 -10.13 13.56 -31.43
N GLU A 72 -9.06 14.11 -32.00
CA GLU A 72 -8.00 14.79 -31.26
C GLU A 72 -8.53 16.03 -30.53
N ARG A 73 -9.39 16.83 -31.18
CA ARG A 73 -10.05 17.98 -30.54
C ARG A 73 -10.95 17.56 -29.38
N GLU A 74 -11.69 16.46 -29.50
CA GLU A 74 -12.53 15.93 -28.42
C GLU A 74 -11.70 15.36 -27.26
N GLU A 75 -10.60 14.65 -27.56
CA GLU A 75 -9.67 14.15 -26.54
C GLU A 75 -8.96 15.30 -25.81
N LYS A 76 -8.62 16.39 -26.50
CA LYS A 76 -8.04 17.60 -25.90
C LYS A 76 -9.04 18.29 -24.96
N HIS A 77 -10.26 18.54 -25.40
CA HIS A 77 -11.31 19.15 -24.57
C HIS A 77 -11.60 18.29 -23.32
N LYS A 78 -11.63 16.96 -23.49
CA LYS A 78 -11.81 16.04 -22.37
C LYS A 78 -10.65 16.09 -21.37
N ARG A 79 -9.41 16.27 -21.84
CA ARG A 79 -8.23 16.43 -20.98
C ARG A 79 -8.30 17.74 -20.19
N GLU A 80 -8.71 18.82 -20.83
CA GLU A 80 -8.89 20.14 -20.19
C GLU A 80 -9.99 20.10 -19.11
N GLU A 81 -11.13 19.46 -19.38
CA GLU A 81 -12.20 19.26 -18.36
C GLU A 81 -11.73 18.41 -17.16
N GLU A 82 -10.91 17.38 -17.41
CA GLU A 82 -10.36 16.54 -16.35
C GLU A 82 -9.34 17.31 -15.50
N GLU A 83 -8.51 18.16 -16.11
CA GLU A 83 -7.56 19.03 -15.42
C GLU A 83 -8.27 20.12 -14.60
N GLU A 84 -9.30 20.77 -15.15
CA GLU A 84 -10.09 21.77 -14.43
C GLU A 84 -10.80 21.15 -13.22
N LYS A 85 -11.36 19.95 -13.40
CA LYS A 85 -11.98 19.19 -12.31
C LYS A 85 -10.97 18.75 -11.25
N GLN A 86 -9.71 18.53 -11.62
CA GLN A 86 -8.64 18.30 -10.66
C GLN A 86 -8.27 19.59 -9.92
N ARG A 87 -8.16 20.73 -10.61
CA ARG A 87 -7.93 22.05 -9.98
C ARG A 87 -9.00 22.39 -8.95
N LEU A 88 -10.28 22.24 -9.30
CA LEU A 88 -11.41 22.47 -8.38
C LEU A 88 -11.38 21.54 -7.15
N LYS A 89 -10.90 20.30 -7.29
CA LYS A 89 -10.73 19.39 -6.15
C LYS A 89 -9.60 19.83 -5.24
N LEU A 90 -8.46 20.21 -5.80
CA LEU A 90 -7.30 20.69 -5.04
C LEU A 90 -7.63 22.00 -4.30
N GLU A 91 -8.34 22.91 -4.95
CA GLU A 91 -8.77 24.16 -4.32
C GLU A 91 -9.76 23.91 -3.17
N LYS A 92 -10.70 22.97 -3.35
CA LYS A 92 -11.62 22.56 -2.29
C LYS A 92 -10.92 21.84 -1.13
N GLU A 93 -9.88 21.07 -1.41
CA GLU A 93 -9.04 20.43 -0.39
C GLU A 93 -8.23 21.48 0.38
N LYS A 94 -7.58 22.40 -0.33
CA LYS A 94 -6.87 23.55 0.26
C LYS A 94 -7.78 24.39 1.16
N LYS A 95 -9.04 24.60 0.77
CA LYS A 95 -10.04 25.30 1.61
C LYS A 95 -10.37 24.54 2.90
N ARG A 96 -10.39 23.20 2.86
CA ARG A 96 -10.59 22.37 4.07
C ARG A 96 -9.36 22.38 4.97
N GLU A 97 -8.16 22.38 4.39
CA GLU A 97 -6.92 22.48 5.14
C GLU A 97 -6.81 23.84 5.85
N LEU A 98 -7.18 24.93 5.19
CA LEU A 98 -7.23 26.26 5.81
C LEU A 98 -8.26 26.31 6.96
N ASP A 99 -9.46 25.76 6.78
CA ASP A 99 -10.47 25.71 7.86
C ASP A 99 -9.98 24.89 9.06
N LEU A 100 -9.26 23.78 8.81
CA LEU A 100 -8.66 22.98 9.87
C LEU A 100 -7.55 23.77 10.61
N ALA A 101 -6.69 24.47 9.86
CA ALA A 101 -5.62 25.29 10.42
C ALA A 101 -6.19 26.41 11.29
N THR A 102 -7.22 27.13 10.82
CA THR A 102 -7.90 28.18 11.58
C THR A 102 -8.46 27.63 12.90
N ARG A 103 -9.16 26.48 12.89
CA ARG A 103 -9.69 25.87 14.12
C ARG A 103 -8.60 25.46 15.10
N THR A 104 -7.45 24.99 14.60
CA THR A 104 -6.32 24.64 15.47
C THR A 104 -5.67 25.88 16.07
N GLU A 105 -5.60 26.99 15.35
CA GLU A 105 -5.13 28.27 15.88
C GLU A 105 -6.09 28.83 16.93
N GLU A 106 -7.40 28.78 16.69
CA GLU A 106 -8.43 29.17 17.66
C GLU A 106 -8.34 28.35 18.96
N MET A 107 -8.22 27.03 18.85
CA MET A 107 -8.05 26.15 20.03
C MET A 107 -6.76 26.45 20.79
N ARG A 108 -5.67 26.74 20.07
CA ARG A 108 -4.39 27.13 20.68
C ARG A 108 -4.50 28.47 21.43
N LEU A 109 -5.22 29.45 20.88
CA LEU A 109 -5.45 30.74 21.52
C LEU A 109 -6.33 30.60 22.78
N GLN A 110 -7.36 29.74 22.74
CA GLN A 110 -8.17 29.42 23.92
C GLN A 110 -7.32 28.83 25.05
N LEU A 111 -6.47 27.84 24.75
CA LEU A 111 -5.57 27.25 25.74
C LEU A 111 -4.58 28.28 26.32
N GLN A 112 -4.04 29.19 25.49
CA GLN A 112 -3.17 30.26 25.98
C GLN A 112 -3.92 31.25 26.88
N ALA A 113 -5.17 31.59 26.56
CA ALA A 113 -6.00 32.44 27.39
C ALA A 113 -6.32 31.79 28.75
N GLU A 114 -6.65 30.49 28.77
CA GLU A 114 -6.89 29.74 30.01
C GLU A 114 -5.65 29.67 30.91
N ILE A 115 -4.46 29.47 30.31
CA ILE A 115 -3.19 29.48 31.05
C ILE A 115 -2.94 30.87 31.66
N ALA A 116 -3.15 31.94 30.89
CA ALA A 116 -2.97 33.32 31.38
C ALA A 116 -4.00 33.69 32.46
N GLU A 117 -5.24 33.18 32.38
CA GLU A 117 -6.25 33.39 33.43
C GLU A 117 -5.89 32.65 34.72
N LYS A 118 -5.46 31.38 34.62
CA LYS A 118 -4.97 30.62 35.79
C LYS A 118 -3.78 31.30 36.45
N TRP A 119 -2.87 31.86 35.66
CA TRP A 119 -1.73 32.61 36.17
C TRP A 119 -2.17 33.88 36.92
N ARG A 120 -3.15 34.63 36.39
CA ARG A 120 -3.72 35.80 37.08
C ARG A 120 -4.39 35.43 38.41
N LYS A 121 -5.19 34.36 38.43
CA LYS A 121 -5.83 33.86 39.66
C LYS A 121 -4.81 33.46 40.73
N GLN A 122 -3.71 32.80 40.34
CA GLN A 122 -2.63 32.46 41.27
C GLN A 122 -1.93 33.70 41.85
N GLN A 123 -1.75 34.76 41.03
CA GLN A 123 -1.17 36.01 41.52
C GLN A 123 -2.11 36.74 42.49
N GLU A 124 -3.42 36.77 42.21
CA GLU A 124 -4.43 37.34 43.10
C GLU A 124 -4.52 36.58 44.44
N GLU A 125 -4.57 35.25 44.40
CA GLU A 125 -4.60 34.41 45.61
C GLU A 125 -3.32 34.58 46.44
N ALA A 126 -2.16 34.69 45.80
CA ALA A 126 -0.90 34.97 46.50
C ALA A 126 -0.90 36.36 47.13
N ALA A 127 -1.43 37.38 46.45
CA ALA A 127 -1.54 38.73 46.99
C ALA A 127 -2.52 38.81 48.16
N GLU A 128 -3.64 38.09 48.10
CA GLU A 128 -4.62 37.99 49.19
C GLU A 128 -4.03 37.30 50.41
N LYS A 129 -3.27 36.20 50.22
CA LYS A 129 -2.54 35.53 51.32
C LYS A 129 -1.51 36.44 51.99
N ILE A 130 -0.79 37.28 51.22
CA ILE A 130 0.16 38.26 51.77
C ILE A 130 -0.59 39.32 52.60
N LYS A 131 -1.73 39.83 52.11
CA LYS A 131 -2.56 40.78 52.86
C LYS A 131 -3.09 40.17 54.16
N ALA A 132 -3.66 38.97 54.12
CA ALA A 132 -4.16 38.27 55.30
C ALA A 132 -3.06 37.99 56.33
N ALA A 133 -1.86 37.60 55.89
CA ALA A 133 -0.71 37.41 56.76
C ALA A 133 -0.26 38.72 57.43
N SER A 134 -0.28 39.85 56.69
CA SER A 134 0.08 41.15 57.25
C SER A 134 -0.94 41.66 58.27
N GLU A 135 -2.24 41.42 58.08
CA GLU A 135 -3.29 41.79 59.04
C GLU A 135 -3.20 40.96 60.33
N ALA A 136 -2.86 39.67 60.23
CA ALA A 136 -2.64 38.81 61.40
C ALA A 136 -1.45 39.27 62.27
N THR A 137 -0.44 39.92 61.68
CA THR A 137 0.73 40.41 62.43
C THR A 137 0.50 41.74 63.17
N VAL A 138 -0.57 42.48 62.90
CA VAL A 138 -0.85 43.78 63.56
C VAL A 138 -1.58 43.63 64.91
N GLY A 139 -2.10 42.43 65.24
CA GLY A 139 -2.86 42.18 66.46
C GLY A 139 -2.08 41.79 67.71
N GLN A 140 -0.80 41.41 67.61
CA GLN A 140 0.01 41.04 68.79
C GLN A 140 0.80 42.23 69.34
N LYS A 141 0.10 43.12 70.06
CA LYS A 141 0.72 43.90 71.14
C LYS A 141 0.91 42.98 72.35
N GLY A 142 2.13 42.51 72.55
CA GLY A 142 2.58 41.79 73.74
C GLY A 142 4.02 42.17 74.12
N PRO A 143 4.45 41.96 75.37
CA PRO A 143 5.08 42.97 76.22
C PRO A 143 6.60 43.12 76.12
N LYS A 144 7.07 44.22 76.73
CA LYS A 144 8.45 44.69 76.92
C LYS A 144 9.46 43.62 77.41
N SER A 145 10.71 43.89 77.01
CA SER A 145 12.02 43.64 77.68
C SER A 145 12.81 42.39 77.24
N PRO A 146 14.12 42.32 77.56
CA PRO A 146 15.18 43.27 77.23
C PRO A 146 16.43 42.56 76.64
N ASP A 147 17.46 43.36 76.40
CA ASP A 147 18.87 43.00 76.19
C ASP A 147 19.38 42.54 74.82
N CYS A 148 20.17 43.46 74.26
CA CYS A 148 21.18 43.29 73.24
C CYS A 148 22.24 42.24 73.64
N PRO A 149 22.97 41.72 72.64
CA PRO A 149 24.41 41.95 72.68
C PRO A 149 24.89 42.70 71.43
N LYS A 150 25.61 43.78 71.70
CA LYS A 150 26.46 44.52 70.77
C LYS A 150 27.52 43.57 70.19
N ILE A 151 27.55 43.41 68.86
CA ILE A 151 28.81 43.11 68.16
C ILE A 151 28.98 44.14 67.04
N SER A 152 30.17 44.72 67.08
CA SER A 152 30.57 45.96 66.44
C SER A 152 31.12 45.78 65.03
N ARG A 153 31.02 46.89 64.29
CA ARG A 153 32.08 47.54 63.48
C ARG A 153 32.60 46.88 62.20
N ARG A 154 32.74 47.80 61.23
CA ARG A 154 33.67 47.87 60.08
C ARG A 154 33.32 46.94 58.91
N SER A 155 33.36 47.37 57.65
CA SER A 155 33.76 48.64 57.04
C SER A 155 33.54 48.55 55.53
N LYS A 156 33.33 49.71 54.88
CA LYS A 156 33.67 50.03 53.47
C LYS A 156 32.89 49.21 52.42
N GLY A 157 31.98 49.80 51.65
CA GLY A 157 32.19 50.99 50.82
C GLY A 157 32.46 50.54 49.38
N ILE A 158 31.41 50.29 48.58
CA ILE A 158 31.52 50.27 47.12
C ILE A 158 30.35 51.05 46.51
N LYS A 159 30.74 51.87 45.54
CA LYS A 159 30.07 53.00 44.93
C LYS A 159 28.86 52.59 44.08
N LYS A 160 27.85 53.49 44.10
CA LYS A 160 27.14 54.03 42.93
C LYS A 160 27.57 53.44 41.57
N SER A 161 26.62 52.82 40.89
CA SER A 161 26.43 53.04 39.45
C SER A 161 24.93 53.10 39.16
N ASN A 162 24.47 54.33 38.88
CA ASN A 162 23.26 54.59 38.12
C ASN A 162 23.40 53.89 36.78
N GLU A 163 22.54 52.92 36.47
CA GLU A 163 22.36 52.50 35.09
C GLU A 163 20.97 52.90 34.60
N LYS A 164 21.06 53.79 33.61
CA LYS A 164 19.98 54.55 33.00
C LYS A 164 19.00 53.63 32.30
N ARG A 165 17.73 54.00 32.42
CA ARG A 165 16.72 53.90 31.35
C ARG A 165 17.38 54.07 29.98
N ASN A 166 17.33 53.04 29.15
CA ASN A 166 17.44 53.18 27.71
C ASN A 166 16.17 52.61 27.07
N ASP A 167 15.34 53.55 26.62
CA ASP A 167 14.47 53.39 25.47
C ASP A 167 15.26 52.77 24.31
N SER A 168 14.82 51.61 23.82
CA SER A 168 15.17 51.16 22.48
C SER A 168 13.90 50.89 21.69
N LYS A 169 13.49 51.96 21.00
CA LYS A 169 12.61 51.99 19.84
C LYS A 169 12.86 50.83 18.87
N ALA A 170 11.74 50.25 18.44
CA ALA A 170 11.43 49.86 17.06
C ALA A 170 12.56 49.32 16.18
N ARG A 171 12.51 48.01 15.88
CA ARG A 171 12.96 47.48 14.57
C ARG A 171 12.17 46.24 14.16
N ARG A 172 11.03 46.49 13.51
CA ARG A 172 10.34 45.52 12.64
C ARG A 172 11.27 45.19 11.46
N ARG A 173 11.81 43.97 11.41
CA ARG A 173 12.43 43.45 10.18
C ARG A 173 11.34 42.82 9.32
N LYS A 174 10.86 43.61 8.35
CA LYS A 174 10.03 43.18 7.22
C LYS A 174 10.95 42.38 6.28
N LYS A 175 10.73 41.06 6.17
CA LYS A 175 11.44 40.21 5.20
C LYS A 175 10.69 40.28 3.87
N GLU A 176 11.17 41.17 3.01
CA GLU A 176 10.70 41.40 1.66
C GLU A 176 11.28 40.33 0.73
N ILE A 177 10.43 39.43 0.22
CA ILE A 177 10.80 38.45 -0.81
C ILE A 177 10.60 39.15 -2.16
N LYS A 178 11.72 39.50 -2.79
CA LYS A 178 11.83 39.95 -4.17
C LYS A 178 11.24 38.89 -5.11
N ARG A 179 10.25 39.28 -5.92
CA ARG A 179 9.96 38.66 -7.22
C ARG A 179 10.52 39.58 -8.31
N PRO A 180 11.23 39.06 -9.31
CA PRO A 180 11.64 39.85 -10.47
C PRO A 180 10.43 40.11 -11.38
N VAL A 181 10.20 41.39 -11.66
CA VAL A 181 9.36 41.89 -12.74
C VAL A 181 10.20 41.85 -14.01
N VAL A 182 9.70 41.16 -15.04
CA VAL A 182 10.12 41.35 -16.42
C VAL A 182 9.06 42.24 -17.06
N THR A 183 9.46 43.47 -17.35
CA THR A 183 8.78 44.39 -18.26
C THR A 183 8.99 43.91 -19.70
N SER A 184 7.90 43.74 -20.44
CA SER A 184 7.89 44.02 -21.88
C SER A 184 6.59 44.73 -22.22
N SER A 185 6.78 45.92 -22.77
CA SER A 185 5.80 46.84 -23.34
C SER A 185 5.05 46.23 -24.53
N SER A 186 3.77 46.57 -24.67
CA SER A 186 3.24 47.06 -25.94
C SER A 186 1.92 47.79 -25.70
N GLU A 187 1.91 49.03 -26.17
CA GLU A 187 0.82 49.99 -26.20
C GLU A 187 -0.28 49.55 -27.17
N THR A 188 -1.54 49.88 -26.87
CA THR A 188 -2.56 50.37 -27.81
C THR A 188 -3.71 50.95 -27.00
N ASP A 189 -3.87 52.27 -27.09
CA ASP A 189 -5.12 52.98 -26.82
C ASP A 189 -6.23 52.46 -27.74
N ASP A 190 -7.47 52.37 -27.25
CA ASP A 190 -8.60 52.97 -27.95
C ASP A 190 -9.89 52.98 -27.12
N ASP A 191 -10.62 54.07 -27.32
CA ASP A 191 -11.90 54.45 -26.77
C ASP A 191 -13.03 53.46 -27.04
N SER A 192 -13.95 53.32 -26.08
CA SER A 192 -15.37 53.67 -26.30
C SER A 192 -16.26 53.18 -25.16
N ALA A 193 -16.95 54.16 -24.56
CA ALA A 193 -18.15 53.92 -23.78
C ALA A 193 -19.23 53.27 -24.65
N THR A 194 -19.84 52.18 -24.20
CA THR A 194 -21.24 51.91 -24.54
C THR A 194 -21.93 51.11 -23.45
N ASP A 195 -22.91 51.78 -22.88
CA ASP A 195 -23.96 51.29 -22.00
C ASP A 195 -24.75 50.14 -22.68
N SER A 196 -25.01 49.06 -21.95
CA SER A 196 -25.97 48.03 -22.34
C SER A 196 -26.37 47.17 -21.14
N ASP A 197 -27.28 47.71 -20.36
CA ASP A 197 -28.29 46.97 -19.61
C ASP A 197 -28.99 45.95 -20.54
N ARG A 198 -28.68 44.65 -20.43
CA ARG A 198 -29.58 43.60 -20.95
C ARG A 198 -29.32 42.20 -20.37
N SER A 199 -30.40 41.67 -19.78
CA SER A 199 -30.78 40.25 -19.68
C SER A 199 -30.30 39.43 -18.47
N SER A 200 -30.88 39.75 -17.31
CA SER A 200 -30.85 38.96 -16.06
C SER A 200 -31.72 37.68 -16.10
N ASP A 201 -32.32 37.32 -17.25
CA ASP A 201 -33.25 36.17 -17.35
C ASP A 201 -32.58 34.85 -17.77
N SER A 202 -31.32 34.88 -18.25
CA SER A 202 -30.62 33.67 -18.71
C SER A 202 -30.13 32.78 -17.55
N ASP A 203 -29.72 33.37 -16.42
CA ASP A 203 -29.25 32.62 -15.24
C ASP A 203 -30.38 31.87 -14.53
N ARG A 204 -31.60 32.41 -14.59
CA ARG A 204 -32.79 31.76 -14.00
C ARG A 204 -33.20 30.52 -14.78
N GLU A 205 -33.05 30.53 -16.10
CA GLU A 205 -33.25 29.37 -16.99
C GLU A 205 -32.18 28.29 -16.74
N LEU A 206 -30.91 28.69 -16.58
CA LEU A 206 -29.80 27.76 -16.31
C LEU A 206 -30.00 27.00 -14.99
N LEU A 207 -30.41 27.69 -13.93
CA LEU A 207 -30.69 27.07 -12.62
C LEU A 207 -31.87 26.10 -12.68
N LYS A 208 -32.92 26.41 -13.46
CA LYS A 208 -34.05 25.49 -13.71
C LYS A 208 -33.59 24.25 -14.47
N MET A 209 -32.71 24.39 -15.46
CA MET A 209 -32.16 23.27 -16.22
C MET A 209 -31.29 22.35 -15.35
N ILE A 210 -30.44 22.92 -14.49
CA ILE A 210 -29.62 22.16 -13.53
C ILE A 210 -30.50 21.39 -12.53
N LYS A 211 -31.59 21.99 -12.06
CA LYS A 211 -32.55 21.34 -11.16
C LYS A 211 -33.24 20.15 -11.83
N ARG A 212 -33.71 20.31 -13.08
CA ARG A 212 -34.32 19.22 -13.88
C ARG A 212 -33.34 18.06 -14.11
N LEU A 213 -32.08 18.35 -14.38
CA LEU A 213 -31.03 17.32 -14.55
C LEU A 213 -30.75 16.54 -13.26
N ARG A 214 -30.75 17.21 -12.10
CA ARG A 214 -30.57 16.55 -10.79
C ARG A 214 -31.76 15.66 -10.44
N GLU A 215 -32.99 16.11 -10.70
CA GLU A 215 -34.21 15.33 -10.47
C GLU A 215 -34.29 14.10 -11.39
N SER A 216 -33.91 14.23 -12.66
CA SER A 216 -33.84 13.10 -13.60
C SER A 216 -32.80 12.06 -13.17
N LYS A 217 -31.62 12.49 -12.69
CA LYS A 217 -30.59 11.59 -12.14
C LYS A 217 -31.05 10.86 -10.86
N MET A 218 -31.79 11.54 -9.98
CA MET A 218 -32.40 10.93 -8.79
C MET A 218 -33.44 9.87 -9.18
N LYS A 219 -34.35 10.17 -10.10
CA LYS A 219 -35.38 9.22 -10.59
C LYS A 219 -34.75 7.97 -11.22
N ASN A 220 -33.67 8.13 -11.99
CA ASN A 220 -32.95 7.01 -12.59
C ASN A 220 -32.20 6.15 -11.56
N LYS A 221 -31.66 6.74 -10.48
CA LYS A 221 -31.07 5.98 -9.36
C LYS A 221 -32.11 5.15 -8.63
N ILE A 222 -33.29 5.72 -8.34
CA ILE A 222 -34.37 5.02 -7.65
C ILE A 222 -34.89 3.85 -8.51
N LYS A 223 -35.06 4.04 -9.84
CA LYS A 223 -35.42 2.97 -10.76
C LYS A 223 -34.39 1.82 -10.78
N LYS A 224 -33.07 2.14 -10.78
CA LYS A 224 -32.00 1.12 -10.71
C LYS A 224 -31.99 0.35 -9.40
N LEU A 225 -32.23 1.02 -8.27
CA LEU A 225 -32.31 0.38 -6.96
C LEU A 225 -33.53 -0.56 -6.86
N LYS A 226 -34.69 -0.15 -7.38
CA LYS A 226 -35.89 -1.00 -7.43
C LYS A 226 -35.68 -2.23 -8.33
N ALA A 227 -35.04 -2.08 -9.50
CA ALA A 227 -34.72 -3.21 -10.38
C ALA A 227 -33.74 -4.21 -9.73
N HIS A 228 -32.79 -3.73 -8.92
CA HIS A 228 -31.84 -4.59 -8.22
C HIS A 228 -32.47 -5.31 -7.02
N ALA A 229 -33.45 -4.70 -6.34
CA ALA A 229 -34.17 -5.31 -5.22
C ALA A 229 -35.03 -6.50 -5.68
N VAL A 230 -35.69 -6.39 -6.84
CA VAL A 230 -36.54 -7.46 -7.40
C VAL A 230 -35.73 -8.71 -7.83
N ASN A 231 -34.45 -8.55 -8.16
CA ASN A 231 -33.59 -9.67 -8.55
C ASN A 231 -32.96 -10.43 -7.35
N ILE A 232 -33.06 -9.90 -6.13
CA ILE A 232 -32.50 -10.56 -4.94
C ILE A 232 -33.50 -11.54 -4.32
N SER A 233 -34.81 -11.39 -4.54
CA SER A 233 -35.84 -12.23 -3.92
C SER A 233 -36.10 -13.58 -4.61
N LYS A 234 -35.41 -13.91 -5.71
CA LYS A 234 -35.60 -15.18 -6.47
C LYS A 234 -34.47 -16.21 -6.29
N LYS A 235 -33.75 -16.21 -5.16
CA LYS A 235 -32.77 -17.27 -4.87
C LYS A 235 -33.37 -18.34 -3.95
N ASN A 236 -33.48 -19.54 -4.51
CA ASN A 236 -33.90 -20.79 -3.85
C ASN A 236 -33.13 -21.06 -2.54
N PRO A 237 -33.78 -21.72 -1.55
CA PRO A 237 -33.17 -22.04 -0.28
C PRO A 237 -31.99 -23.02 -0.42
N SER A 238 -30.99 -22.81 0.42
CA SER A 238 -29.76 -23.59 0.49
C SER A 238 -30.04 -25.04 0.87
N SER A 239 -29.64 -25.97 -0.01
CA SER A 239 -29.60 -27.41 0.27
C SER A 239 -28.60 -27.68 1.40
N THR A 240 -29.13 -28.23 2.49
CA THR A 240 -28.42 -28.88 3.59
C THR A 240 -27.76 -30.15 3.06
N TRP A 241 -26.44 -30.28 3.24
CA TRP A 241 -25.72 -31.52 3.04
C TRP A 241 -25.35 -32.10 4.40
N GLU A 242 -25.80 -33.33 4.64
CA GLU A 242 -25.51 -34.12 5.83
C GLU A 242 -24.02 -34.41 5.98
N LYS A 243 -23.60 -34.40 7.24
CA LYS A 243 -22.26 -34.68 7.74
C LYS A 243 -22.05 -36.20 7.65
N GLY A 244 -21.28 -36.64 6.66
CA GLY A 244 -20.74 -38.00 6.63
C GLY A 244 -19.59 -38.16 7.63
N GLU A 245 -19.81 -38.96 8.66
CA GLU A 245 -18.80 -39.47 9.58
C GLU A 245 -17.88 -40.45 8.85
N CYS A 246 -16.56 -40.29 9.00
CA CYS A 246 -15.59 -41.29 8.58
C CYS A 246 -14.54 -41.50 9.66
N SER A 247 -14.72 -42.63 10.31
CA SER A 247 -13.83 -43.31 11.25
C SER A 247 -12.69 -44.03 10.51
N LYS A 248 -11.49 -44.06 11.11
CA LYS A 248 -10.66 -45.27 11.41
C LYS A 248 -9.15 -45.02 11.31
N ARG A 249 -8.46 -45.62 12.31
CA ARG A 249 -7.03 -45.99 12.44
C ARG A 249 -6.07 -44.89 12.92
N SER A 250 -5.09 -45.16 13.79
CA SER A 250 -4.58 -46.42 14.35
C SER A 250 -3.80 -46.18 15.65
N SER A 251 -3.91 -47.14 16.56
CA SER A 251 -3.17 -47.33 17.81
C SER A 251 -1.70 -47.70 17.59
N SER A 252 -0.84 -47.27 18.51
CA SER A 252 0.51 -47.81 18.78
C SER A 252 1.01 -47.34 20.16
N PRO A 253 1.99 -48.04 20.78
CA PRO A 253 1.77 -48.69 22.07
C PRO A 253 2.42 -48.03 23.29
N VAL A 254 1.97 -48.52 24.44
CA VAL A 254 2.43 -48.33 25.82
C VAL A 254 3.78 -49.01 26.06
N ALA A 255 4.69 -48.33 26.77
CA ALA A 255 5.83 -48.90 27.51
C ALA A 255 6.09 -47.99 28.74
N THR A 256 5.65 -48.45 29.92
CA THR A 256 6.43 -48.88 31.11
C THR A 256 7.16 -47.80 31.94
N PRO A 257 7.00 -47.80 33.29
CA PRO A 257 7.65 -46.85 34.20
C PRO A 257 9.03 -47.35 34.65
N GLY A 258 10.03 -46.47 34.61
CA GLY A 258 11.40 -46.74 35.02
C GLY A 258 11.90 -45.64 35.95
N GLU A 259 12.34 -46.09 37.12
CA GLU A 259 12.84 -45.38 38.29
C GLU A 259 14.26 -44.79 38.09
N GLU A 260 14.57 -43.82 38.95
CA GLU A 260 15.89 -43.44 39.47
C GLU A 260 16.77 -42.31 38.86
N ALA A 261 17.17 -41.45 39.81
CA ALA A 261 18.37 -40.62 39.91
C ALA A 261 18.42 -39.25 39.22
N GLU A 262 17.70 -38.28 39.81
CA GLU A 262 17.96 -36.85 39.62
C GLU A 262 18.98 -36.33 40.66
N PRO A 263 20.04 -35.59 40.26
CA PRO A 263 21.01 -35.01 41.18
C PRO A 263 20.43 -33.77 41.88
N ARG A 264 20.27 -33.86 43.21
CA ARG A 264 19.95 -32.73 44.08
C ARG A 264 21.08 -31.69 44.06
N THR A 265 20.83 -30.52 43.49
CA THR A 265 21.60 -29.31 43.79
C THR A 265 20.94 -28.57 44.96
N PRO A 266 21.68 -28.22 46.03
CA PRO A 266 21.13 -27.53 47.17
C PRO A 266 21.06 -26.02 46.88
N LEU A 267 19.90 -25.53 46.44
CA LEU A 267 19.61 -24.09 46.46
C LEU A 267 18.95 -23.73 47.79
N THR A 268 19.73 -23.04 48.61
CA THR A 268 19.38 -22.43 49.88
C THR A 268 18.19 -21.47 49.75
N LYS A 269 17.27 -21.54 50.74
CA LYS A 269 16.12 -20.64 51.02
C LYS A 269 14.87 -20.79 50.14
N GLY A 270 14.24 -21.96 50.23
CA GLY A 270 12.81 -22.08 50.56
C GLY A 270 11.73 -21.63 49.56
N PHE A 271 12.06 -21.17 48.34
CA PHE A 271 11.04 -20.85 47.34
C PHE A 271 11.16 -21.81 46.14
N LYS A 272 10.31 -22.83 46.09
CA LYS A 272 10.16 -23.69 44.90
C LYS A 272 9.45 -22.87 43.82
N GLY A 273 10.22 -22.34 42.86
CA GLY A 273 9.67 -21.78 41.64
C GLY A 273 8.85 -22.82 40.87
N VAL A 274 8.04 -22.37 39.91
CA VAL A 274 7.33 -23.27 38.99
C VAL A 274 8.38 -24.14 38.29
N ALA A 275 8.36 -25.45 38.53
CA ALA A 275 9.29 -26.38 37.90
C ALA A 275 9.02 -26.36 36.38
N ALA A 276 10.03 -26.00 35.60
CA ALA A 276 10.00 -26.12 34.14
C ALA A 276 10.63 -27.46 33.77
N GLY A 277 9.91 -28.32 33.05
CA GLY A 277 10.54 -29.44 32.38
C GLY A 277 11.53 -28.92 31.32
N SER A 278 12.66 -29.59 31.14
CA SER A 278 13.69 -29.20 30.16
C SER A 278 13.30 -29.43 28.69
N SER A 279 12.07 -29.88 28.43
CA SER A 279 11.53 -30.05 27.08
C SER A 279 10.90 -28.75 26.55
N GLN A 280 10.76 -28.65 25.22
CA GLN A 280 10.06 -27.52 24.59
C GLN A 280 8.61 -27.38 25.09
N GLU A 281 7.95 -28.51 25.33
CA GLU A 281 6.61 -28.58 25.93
C GLU A 281 6.63 -28.07 27.39
N GLY A 282 7.64 -28.45 28.19
CA GLY A 282 7.83 -27.95 29.54
C GLY A 282 8.08 -26.45 29.63
N MET A 283 8.76 -25.87 28.63
CA MET A 283 8.92 -24.41 28.49
C MET A 283 7.60 -23.70 28.17
N MET A 284 6.76 -24.27 27.31
CA MET A 284 5.44 -23.72 27.00
C MET A 284 4.52 -23.77 28.22
N ASP A 285 4.48 -24.90 28.93
CA ASP A 285 3.69 -25.07 30.16
C ASP A 285 4.16 -24.15 31.28
N TYR A 286 5.47 -23.97 31.44
CA TYR A 286 6.04 -23.00 32.36
C TYR A 286 5.57 -21.58 32.02
N THR A 287 5.65 -21.18 30.75
CA THR A 287 5.25 -19.84 30.30
C THR A 287 3.76 -19.61 30.55
N LEU A 288 2.90 -20.57 30.23
CA LEU A 288 1.46 -20.49 30.49
C LEU A 288 1.13 -20.46 31.98
N SER A 289 1.83 -21.24 32.80
CA SER A 289 1.68 -21.26 34.25
C SER A 289 2.10 -19.92 34.88
N VAL A 290 3.23 -19.35 34.44
CA VAL A 290 3.69 -18.02 34.87
C VAL A 290 2.70 -16.94 34.45
N MET A 291 2.19 -16.98 33.21
CA MET A 291 1.16 -16.02 32.76
C MET A 291 -0.12 -16.13 33.59
N LYS A 292 -0.58 -17.34 33.89
CA LYS A 292 -1.75 -17.57 34.74
C LYS A 292 -1.53 -17.03 36.16
N GLN A 293 -0.37 -17.31 36.77
CA GLN A 293 -0.01 -16.80 38.09
C GLN A 293 0.11 -15.27 38.13
N LEU A 294 0.68 -14.65 37.10
CA LEU A 294 0.79 -13.20 37.01
C LEU A 294 -0.57 -12.54 36.75
N SER A 295 -1.46 -13.18 35.98
CA SER A 295 -2.81 -12.68 35.72
C SER A 295 -3.74 -12.71 36.94
N ALA A 296 -3.47 -13.60 37.91
CA ALA A 296 -4.25 -13.72 39.14
C ALA A 296 -3.86 -12.68 40.21
N LYS A 297 -2.68 -12.04 40.08
CA LYS A 297 -2.19 -11.03 41.01
C LYS A 297 -2.76 -9.66 40.70
N LYS A 298 -3.03 -8.87 41.74
CA LYS A 298 -3.48 -7.49 41.57
C LYS A 298 -2.34 -6.63 41.02
N VAL A 299 -2.68 -5.59 40.26
CA VAL A 299 -1.70 -4.68 39.64
C VAL A 299 -0.75 -4.04 40.68
N SER A 300 -1.22 -3.80 41.90
CA SER A 300 -0.40 -3.30 43.02
C SER A 300 0.70 -4.28 43.44
N GLU A 301 0.37 -5.57 43.57
CA GLU A 301 1.32 -6.63 43.93
C GLU A 301 2.35 -6.86 42.82
N LEU A 302 1.91 -6.77 41.55
CA LEU A 302 2.81 -6.83 40.39
C LEU A 302 3.81 -5.66 40.39
N LYS A 303 3.35 -4.45 40.72
CA LYS A 303 4.23 -3.27 40.85
C LYS A 303 5.27 -3.46 41.96
N GLU A 304 4.86 -3.94 43.12
CA GLU A 304 5.76 -4.20 44.25
C GLU A 304 6.80 -5.28 43.92
N MET A 305 6.42 -6.35 43.22
CA MET A 305 7.36 -7.38 42.76
C MET A 305 8.38 -6.85 41.75
N CYS A 306 7.95 -5.97 40.83
CA CYS A 306 8.86 -5.32 39.87
C CYS A 306 9.83 -4.37 40.58
N GLU A 307 9.34 -3.56 41.52
CA GLU A 307 10.15 -2.63 42.30
C GLU A 307 11.19 -3.34 43.18
N LYS A 308 10.79 -4.45 43.84
CA LYS A 308 11.71 -5.34 44.57
C LYS A 308 12.81 -5.94 43.70
N ARG A 309 12.59 -6.08 42.39
CA ARG A 309 13.57 -6.56 41.41
C ARG A 309 14.33 -5.44 40.70
N GLY A 310 14.18 -4.18 41.13
CA GLY A 310 14.81 -3.02 40.51
C GLY A 310 14.22 -2.62 39.15
N ILE A 311 13.09 -3.22 38.75
CA ILE A 311 12.37 -2.87 37.52
C ILE A 311 11.47 -1.67 37.83
N LYS A 312 12.00 -0.47 37.59
CA LYS A 312 11.25 0.78 37.80
C LYS A 312 10.01 0.79 36.89
N PRO A 313 8.80 1.04 37.41
CA PRO A 313 7.61 1.19 36.58
C PRO A 313 7.79 2.42 35.70
N ALA A 314 7.81 2.22 34.38
CA ALA A 314 7.89 3.33 33.43
C ALA A 314 6.68 4.26 33.65
N LYS A 315 6.93 5.51 34.06
CA LYS A 315 5.87 6.51 34.19
C LYS A 315 5.24 6.72 32.83
N LYS A 316 3.91 6.75 32.75
CA LYS A 316 3.14 6.91 31.51
C LYS A 316 3.53 8.18 30.73
N ASP A 317 4.02 9.20 31.42
CA ASP A 317 4.48 10.47 30.84
C ASP A 317 5.95 10.43 30.35
N GLU A 318 6.77 9.52 30.89
CA GLU A 318 8.09 9.16 30.32
C GLU A 318 7.97 8.14 29.17
N MET A 319 6.84 7.43 29.09
CA MET A 319 6.38 6.73 27.87
C MET A 319 5.73 7.68 26.86
N GLY A 320 6.07 8.97 26.88
CA GLY A 320 5.96 9.80 25.69
C GLY A 320 6.71 9.05 24.59
N LEU A 321 5.96 8.39 23.70
CA LEU A 321 6.43 7.57 22.59
C LEU A 321 7.28 8.43 21.64
N HIS A 322 8.50 8.76 22.09
CA HIS A 322 9.58 9.18 21.23
C HIS A 322 9.70 8.06 20.20
N GLY A 323 9.66 8.42 18.91
CA GLY A 323 9.45 7.48 17.80
C GLY A 323 10.41 6.29 17.76
N GLU A 324 11.52 6.34 18.50
CA GLU A 324 12.46 5.25 18.70
C GLU A 324 11.88 4.06 19.50
N SER A 325 10.98 4.31 20.46
CA SER A 325 10.33 3.25 21.25
C SER A 325 9.40 2.38 20.40
N VAL A 326 8.62 3.02 19.51
CA VAL A 326 7.70 2.29 18.61
C VAL A 326 8.48 1.41 17.63
N ALA A 327 9.55 1.93 17.04
CA ALA A 327 10.40 1.17 16.12
C ALA A 327 11.07 -0.03 16.81
N SER A 328 11.48 0.11 18.07
CA SER A 328 12.05 -0.98 18.88
C SER A 328 11.02 -2.09 19.16
N VAL A 329 9.78 -1.72 19.52
CA VAL A 329 8.69 -2.68 19.73
C VAL A 329 8.32 -3.39 18.43
N GLU A 330 8.16 -2.65 17.32
CA GLU A 330 7.87 -3.25 16.01
C GLU A 330 8.98 -4.20 15.57
N ARG A 331 10.25 -3.84 15.79
CA ARG A 331 11.40 -4.72 15.51
C ARG A 331 11.35 -6.01 16.33
N ARG A 332 11.04 -5.93 17.63
CA ARG A 332 10.90 -7.13 18.49
C ARG A 332 9.79 -8.05 18.00
N ILE A 333 8.62 -7.49 17.66
CA ILE A 333 7.49 -8.26 17.14
C ILE A 333 7.84 -8.90 15.79
N ALA A 334 8.49 -8.15 14.88
CA ALA A 334 8.97 -8.66 13.60
C ALA A 334 9.98 -9.80 13.80
N THR A 335 10.97 -9.61 14.68
CA THR A 335 11.97 -10.63 15.01
C THR A 335 11.32 -11.89 15.55
N CYS A 336 10.41 -11.79 16.53
CA CYS A 336 9.68 -12.94 17.06
C CYS A 336 8.86 -13.65 15.98
N THR A 337 8.20 -12.90 15.10
CA THR A 337 7.41 -13.48 14.00
C THR A 337 8.28 -14.24 13.00
N VAL A 338 9.47 -13.72 12.68
CA VAL A 338 10.45 -14.40 11.83
C VAL A 338 10.97 -15.66 12.51
N LEU A 339 11.36 -15.59 13.79
CA LEU A 339 11.83 -16.76 14.54
C LEU A 339 10.77 -17.87 14.62
N LEU A 340 9.51 -17.51 14.85
CA LEU A 340 8.40 -18.48 14.81
C LEU A 340 8.19 -19.09 13.41
N GLY A 341 8.40 -18.31 12.35
CA GLY A 341 8.37 -18.85 10.98
C GLY A 341 9.54 -19.77 10.67
N LEU A 342 10.75 -19.43 11.10
CA LEU A 342 11.95 -20.26 10.94
C LEU A 342 11.87 -21.55 11.76
N GLY A 343 11.29 -21.47 12.96
CA GLY A 343 11.02 -22.64 13.82
C GLY A 343 9.88 -23.54 13.31
N GLY A 344 9.20 -23.19 12.22
CA GLY A 344 8.12 -23.98 11.65
C GLY A 344 6.75 -23.84 12.34
N GLU A 345 6.69 -23.16 13.49
CA GLU A 345 5.44 -22.80 14.19
C GLU A 345 4.46 -22.07 13.26
N LEU A 346 4.99 -21.18 12.41
CA LEU A 346 4.26 -20.53 11.33
C LEU A 346 4.62 -21.12 9.97
N SER A 347 4.36 -22.41 9.75
CA SER A 347 4.67 -23.14 8.50
C SER A 347 4.26 -22.45 7.19
N TRP A 348 3.17 -21.67 7.20
CA TRP A 348 2.73 -20.91 6.02
C TRP A 348 3.61 -19.70 5.68
N LEU A 349 4.38 -19.21 6.65
CA LEU A 349 5.32 -18.09 6.53
C LEU A 349 6.65 -18.54 5.94
N GLY A 350 7.03 -19.82 6.13
CA GLY A 350 8.28 -20.40 5.63
C GLY A 350 8.54 -20.06 4.16
N LYS A 351 7.53 -20.17 3.29
CA LYS A 351 7.65 -19.83 1.86
C LYS A 351 8.07 -18.39 1.52
N TYR A 352 7.88 -17.45 2.46
CA TYR A 352 8.36 -16.07 2.34
C TYR A 352 9.75 -15.93 2.95
N LEU A 353 10.00 -16.61 4.08
CA LEU A 353 11.30 -16.62 4.75
C LEU A 353 12.39 -17.30 3.91
N ASP A 354 12.04 -18.35 3.14
CA ASP A 354 12.92 -18.99 2.15
C ASP A 354 13.41 -18.01 1.07
N LYS A 355 12.73 -16.86 0.94
CA LYS A 355 13.04 -15.79 -0.01
C LYS A 355 13.68 -14.57 0.65
N MET A 356 13.70 -14.55 1.99
CA MET A 356 14.37 -13.50 2.76
C MET A 356 15.87 -13.75 2.71
N ASP A 357 16.62 -12.74 2.30
CA ASP A 357 18.03 -12.67 2.69
C ASP A 357 18.01 -12.18 4.14
N VAL A 358 18.68 -12.90 5.06
CA VAL A 358 18.68 -12.51 6.48
C VAL A 358 20.07 -12.02 6.91
N PRO A 359 20.61 -10.91 6.40
CA PRO A 359 21.56 -10.14 7.18
C PRO A 359 20.87 -9.51 8.40
N ASP A 360 21.60 -9.29 9.50
CA ASP A 360 21.06 -8.66 10.71
C ASP A 360 20.48 -7.26 10.44
N ALA A 361 20.99 -6.57 9.42
CA ALA A 361 20.48 -5.28 8.95
C ALA A 361 19.10 -5.36 8.26
N THR A 362 18.65 -6.55 7.86
CA THR A 362 17.44 -6.70 7.04
C THR A 362 16.20 -6.28 7.79
N LEU A 363 16.14 -6.50 9.11
CA LEU A 363 14.99 -6.09 9.93
C LEU A 363 14.90 -4.57 10.16
N ASP A 364 15.78 -3.77 9.53
CA ASP A 364 15.69 -2.32 9.59
C ASP A 364 14.61 -1.80 8.63
N LEU A 365 13.48 -1.41 9.22
CA LEU A 365 12.36 -0.78 8.51
C LEU A 365 12.69 0.62 7.97
N LYS A 366 13.87 1.20 8.29
CA LYS A 366 14.34 2.46 7.69
C LYS A 366 14.77 2.30 6.23
N THR A 367 15.01 1.08 5.80
CA THR A 367 15.39 0.79 4.42
C THR A 367 14.15 0.81 3.50
N ARG A 368 14.34 1.04 2.19
CA ARG A 368 13.29 0.95 1.15
C ARG A 368 13.00 -0.55 0.82
N GLY A 369 12.44 -0.86 -0.36
CA GLY A 369 12.51 -2.21 -0.92
C GLY A 369 11.24 -3.04 -0.81
N THR A 370 11.37 -4.35 -1.02
CA THR A 370 10.23 -5.27 -0.98
C THR A 370 9.93 -5.69 0.46
N TYR A 371 8.68 -5.56 0.87
CA TYR A 371 8.20 -5.94 2.18
C TYR A 371 6.94 -6.79 2.09
N VAL A 372 6.64 -7.48 3.18
CA VAL A 372 5.47 -8.32 3.32
C VAL A 372 4.77 -7.97 4.61
N ILE A 373 3.46 -7.69 4.53
CA ILE A 373 2.61 -7.47 5.69
C ILE A 373 1.92 -8.80 5.99
N VAL A 374 2.23 -9.34 7.16
CA VAL A 374 1.74 -10.62 7.64
C VAL A 374 0.96 -10.45 8.92
N SER A 375 0.12 -11.42 9.26
CA SER A 375 -0.55 -11.49 10.55
C SER A 375 -0.19 -12.85 11.17
N PRO A 376 0.50 -12.91 12.31
CA PRO A 376 0.78 -14.17 13.01
C PRO A 376 -0.47 -15.04 13.23
N TRP A 377 -1.63 -14.41 13.37
CA TRP A 377 -2.93 -15.05 13.61
C TRP A 377 -3.69 -15.46 12.34
N SER A 378 -3.16 -15.16 11.13
CA SER A 378 -3.88 -15.39 9.88
C SER A 378 -2.94 -15.68 8.71
N LYS A 379 -3.29 -16.69 7.91
CA LYS A 379 -2.57 -17.06 6.68
C LYS A 379 -2.67 -16.00 5.55
N ARG A 380 -3.26 -14.83 5.83
CA ARG A 380 -3.44 -13.78 4.84
C ARG A 380 -2.24 -12.84 4.81
N VAL A 381 -1.64 -12.78 3.64
CA VAL A 381 -0.42 -12.02 3.40
C VAL A 381 -0.66 -10.97 2.33
N TYR A 382 -0.01 -9.82 2.50
CA TYR A 382 0.16 -8.77 1.50
C TYR A 382 1.65 -8.62 1.19
N VAL A 383 1.99 -8.49 -0.09
CA VAL A 383 3.34 -8.19 -0.56
C VAL A 383 3.31 -6.79 -1.16
N GLY A 384 4.33 -5.98 -0.92
CA GLY A 384 4.45 -4.64 -1.49
C GLY A 384 5.90 -4.26 -1.74
N TYR A 385 6.10 -3.30 -2.64
CA TYR A 385 7.37 -2.59 -2.82
C TYR A 385 7.21 -1.11 -2.43
N THR A 386 8.30 -0.48 -2.00
CA THR A 386 8.37 0.97 -1.83
C THR A 386 9.76 1.53 -2.10
N ALA A 387 9.82 2.68 -2.80
CA ALA A 387 11.03 3.48 -2.97
C ALA A 387 11.40 4.30 -1.72
N GLN A 388 10.43 4.50 -0.81
CA GLN A 388 10.60 5.20 0.46
C GLN A 388 10.92 4.21 1.58
N PRO A 389 11.42 4.64 2.76
CA PRO A 389 11.56 3.76 3.91
C PRO A 389 10.30 2.94 4.19
N ILE A 390 10.44 1.63 4.39
CA ILE A 390 9.34 0.70 4.67
C ILE A 390 8.50 1.19 5.84
N LEU A 391 9.11 1.75 6.87
CA LEU A 391 8.42 2.34 8.03
C LEU A 391 7.49 3.49 7.62
N HIS A 392 7.92 4.35 6.69
CA HIS A 392 7.07 5.43 6.18
C HIS A 392 5.90 4.85 5.38
N ARG A 393 6.16 3.83 4.55
CA ARG A 393 5.09 3.14 3.82
C ARG A 393 4.11 2.41 4.75
N TRP A 394 4.60 1.82 5.83
CA TRP A 394 3.78 1.20 6.86
C TRP A 394 2.84 2.21 7.53
N ARG A 395 3.36 3.39 7.92
CA ARG A 395 2.53 4.49 8.43
C ARG A 395 1.46 4.93 7.45
N GLN A 396 1.76 4.98 6.15
CA GLN A 396 0.76 5.26 5.11
C GLN A 396 -0.35 4.19 5.08
N HIS A 397 -0.01 2.91 5.24
CA HIS A 397 -1.01 1.83 5.34
C HIS A 397 -1.87 1.95 6.62
N LEU A 398 -1.28 2.32 7.75
CA LEU A 398 -2.00 2.59 9.00
C LEU A 398 -2.97 3.78 8.84
N ALA A 399 -2.49 4.90 8.29
CA ALA A 399 -3.31 6.08 8.02
C ALA A 399 -4.45 5.78 7.04
N ALA A 400 -4.18 5.04 5.97
CA ALA A 400 -5.19 4.62 5.01
C ALA A 400 -6.24 3.69 5.63
N THR A 401 -5.85 2.83 6.58
CA THR A 401 -6.76 1.95 7.31
C THR A 401 -7.71 2.74 8.21
N ASN A 402 -7.19 3.77 8.89
CA ASN A 402 -7.98 4.67 9.72
C ASN A 402 -8.89 5.58 8.89
N SER A 403 -8.48 5.90 7.66
CA SER A 403 -9.32 6.63 6.72
C SER A 403 -10.48 5.75 6.21
N LYS A 404 -11.66 6.33 5.95
CA LYS A 404 -12.75 5.61 5.27
C LYS A 404 -12.46 5.34 3.78
N ALA A 405 -11.37 5.88 3.23
CA ALA A 405 -10.98 5.65 1.85
C ALA A 405 -10.52 4.20 1.64
N LEU A 406 -10.80 3.65 0.46
CA LEU A 406 -10.42 2.28 0.09
C LEU A 406 -8.98 2.18 -0.42
N GLY A 407 -8.38 3.31 -0.83
CA GLY A 407 -6.99 3.42 -1.26
C GLY A 407 -6.53 2.41 -2.33
N LYS A 408 -5.21 2.20 -2.45
CA LYS A 408 -4.60 1.30 -3.44
C LYS A 408 -4.73 -0.20 -3.10
N ALA A 409 -4.91 -0.54 -1.83
CA ALA A 409 -4.96 -1.93 -1.34
C ALA A 409 -6.23 -2.18 -0.48
N PRO A 410 -7.43 -2.12 -1.07
CA PRO A 410 -8.68 -2.12 -0.30
C PRO A 410 -8.92 -3.43 0.47
N GLN A 411 -8.40 -4.57 0.00
CA GLN A 411 -8.50 -5.83 0.75
C GLN A 411 -7.65 -5.82 2.01
N LEU A 412 -6.40 -5.34 1.92
CA LEU A 412 -5.53 -5.15 3.07
C LEU A 412 -6.22 -4.25 4.11
N TYR A 413 -6.71 -3.07 3.70
CA TYR A 413 -7.32 -2.12 4.64
C TYR A 413 -8.63 -2.61 5.26
N ARG A 414 -9.45 -3.35 4.50
CA ARG A 414 -10.64 -4.03 5.07
C ARG A 414 -10.23 -5.07 6.12
N TRP A 415 -9.14 -5.79 5.88
CA TRP A 415 -8.62 -6.76 6.84
C TRP A 415 -8.05 -6.10 8.09
N MET A 416 -7.21 -5.08 7.92
CA MET A 416 -6.62 -4.34 9.04
C MET A 416 -7.70 -3.68 9.91
N ARG A 417 -8.78 -3.15 9.32
CA ARG A 417 -9.94 -2.63 10.10
C ARG A 417 -10.70 -3.72 10.85
N ARG A 418 -10.89 -4.88 10.25
CA ARG A 418 -11.68 -5.97 10.85
C ARG A 418 -10.93 -6.67 11.98
N PHE A 419 -9.63 -6.89 11.81
CA PHE A 419 -8.82 -7.63 12.77
C PHE A 419 -8.07 -6.71 13.74
N GLY A 420 -7.97 -5.41 13.46
CA GLY A 420 -7.17 -4.47 14.23
C GLY A 420 -5.76 -4.37 13.67
N VAL A 421 -5.22 -3.14 13.61
CA VAL A 421 -3.89 -2.85 13.04
C VAL A 421 -2.74 -3.46 13.83
N GLY A 422 -2.90 -3.63 15.15
CA GLY A 422 -1.90 -4.25 16.02
C GLY A 422 -1.70 -5.74 15.77
N ASN A 423 -2.55 -6.35 14.94
CA ASN A 423 -2.47 -7.77 14.59
C ASN A 423 -1.70 -8.03 13.29
N PHE A 424 -0.93 -7.04 12.81
CA PHE A 424 -0.13 -7.14 11.60
C PHE A 424 1.31 -6.73 11.87
N VAL A 425 2.21 -7.36 11.14
CA VAL A 425 3.66 -7.21 11.24
C VAL A 425 4.19 -6.98 9.83
N VAL A 426 5.10 -6.01 9.68
CA VAL A 426 5.79 -5.75 8.41
C VAL A 426 7.15 -6.41 8.44
N LEU A 427 7.39 -7.27 7.46
CA LEU A 427 8.64 -8.00 7.28
C LEU A 427 9.35 -7.50 6.01
N PRO A 428 10.50 -6.83 6.13
CA PRO A 428 11.36 -6.56 4.97
C PRO A 428 11.89 -7.89 4.41
N ILE A 429 11.85 -8.09 3.10
CA ILE A 429 12.32 -9.35 2.48
C ILE A 429 13.63 -9.18 1.71
N ARG A 430 13.81 -8.09 0.98
CA ARG A 430 14.97 -7.94 0.10
C ARG A 430 15.31 -6.48 -0.10
N HIS A 431 16.61 -6.23 -0.27
CA HIS A 431 17.06 -4.96 -0.77
C HIS A 431 18.40 -5.01 -1.51
N THR A 432 18.37 -4.67 -2.79
CA THR A 432 19.54 -4.56 -3.68
C THR A 432 19.46 -3.25 -4.45
N THR A 433 18.51 -3.13 -5.39
CA THR A 433 18.22 -1.91 -6.16
C THR A 433 16.71 -1.73 -6.32
N GLU A 434 16.26 -0.50 -6.58
CA GLU A 434 14.83 -0.16 -6.68
C GLU A 434 14.13 -0.91 -7.83
N GLU A 435 14.81 -1.03 -8.97
CA GLU A 435 14.31 -1.75 -10.15
C GLU A 435 14.18 -3.25 -9.87
N ASP A 436 15.16 -3.81 -9.15
CA ASP A 436 15.20 -5.22 -8.76
C ASP A 436 14.09 -5.52 -7.74
N ASP A 437 13.87 -4.65 -6.76
CA ASP A 437 12.84 -4.80 -5.74
C ASP A 437 11.42 -4.76 -6.34
N ALA A 438 11.19 -3.95 -7.37
CA ALA A 438 9.92 -3.91 -8.10
C ALA A 438 9.70 -5.18 -8.94
N ALA A 439 10.75 -5.71 -9.58
CA ALA A 439 10.69 -6.99 -10.27
C ALA A 439 10.44 -8.16 -9.29
N PHE A 440 11.09 -8.09 -8.12
CA PHE A 440 10.97 -9.09 -7.06
C PHE A 440 9.58 -9.09 -6.42
N GLU A 441 8.95 -7.92 -6.21
CA GLU A 441 7.55 -7.83 -5.78
C GLU A 441 6.62 -8.57 -6.75
N LYS A 442 6.78 -8.32 -8.06
CA LYS A 442 5.98 -8.99 -9.11
C LYS A 442 6.21 -10.50 -9.08
N TYR A 443 7.44 -10.95 -8.88
CA TYR A 443 7.78 -12.36 -8.73
C TYR A 443 7.06 -12.98 -7.52
N LEU A 444 7.16 -12.38 -6.34
CA LEU A 444 6.50 -12.88 -5.12
C LEU A 444 4.98 -12.92 -5.26
N ILE A 445 4.37 -11.91 -5.91
CA ILE A 445 2.92 -11.89 -6.15
C ILE A 445 2.52 -13.01 -7.12
N ARG A 446 3.28 -13.21 -8.19
CA ARG A 446 3.02 -14.25 -9.20
C ARG A 446 3.16 -15.66 -8.63
N ASP A 447 4.24 -15.89 -7.89
CA ASP A 447 4.63 -17.21 -7.40
C ASP A 447 3.85 -17.63 -6.15
N LEU A 448 3.78 -16.73 -5.15
CA LEU A 448 3.18 -17.04 -3.85
C LEU A 448 1.68 -16.73 -3.77
N SER A 449 1.15 -15.96 -4.73
CA SER A 449 -0.26 -15.56 -4.83
C SER A 449 -0.83 -15.04 -3.49
N PRO A 450 -0.22 -14.01 -2.88
CA PRO A 450 -0.64 -13.46 -1.59
C PRO A 450 -2.10 -13.02 -1.61
N SER A 451 -2.85 -13.41 -0.57
CA SER A 451 -4.30 -13.31 -0.57
C SER A 451 -4.84 -11.88 -0.49
N LEU A 452 -4.04 -10.93 0.00
CA LEU A 452 -4.45 -9.54 0.18
C LEU A 452 -4.04 -8.66 -1.01
N ASN A 453 -3.20 -9.15 -1.92
CA ASN A 453 -2.89 -8.48 -3.17
C ASN A 453 -4.03 -8.72 -4.15
N MET A 454 -4.86 -7.70 -4.35
CA MET A 454 -5.69 -7.66 -5.54
C MET A 454 -4.87 -7.10 -6.69
N VAL A 455 -4.37 -7.99 -7.55
CA VAL A 455 -3.97 -7.56 -8.90
C VAL A 455 -5.22 -6.98 -9.54
N GLY A 456 -5.15 -5.69 -9.92
CA GLY A 456 -6.27 -4.89 -10.36
C GLY A 456 -7.19 -5.62 -11.34
N ALA A 457 -8.27 -6.20 -10.81
CA ALA A 457 -9.45 -6.56 -11.58
C ALA A 457 -10.22 -5.31 -12.08
N GLY A 458 -9.67 -4.12 -11.85
CA GLY A 458 -10.19 -2.85 -12.33
C GLY A 458 -9.81 -2.63 -13.79
N GLY A 459 -10.76 -2.88 -14.69
CA GLY A 459 -10.99 -1.96 -15.80
C GLY A 459 -10.65 -2.41 -17.22
N LYS A 460 -9.88 -3.49 -17.44
CA LYS A 460 -9.78 -4.02 -18.81
C LYS A 460 -11.05 -4.81 -19.13
N ALA A 461 -12.01 -4.10 -19.70
CA ALA A 461 -13.29 -4.62 -20.15
C ALA A 461 -13.11 -5.94 -20.90
N SER A 462 -13.78 -6.99 -20.39
CA SER A 462 -14.42 -8.00 -21.23
C SER A 462 -13.57 -8.74 -22.28
N LYS A 463 -12.26 -8.95 -22.10
CA LYS A 463 -11.65 -10.14 -22.70
C LYS A 463 -11.99 -11.30 -21.79
N ARG A 464 -13.09 -12.02 -22.12
CA ARG A 464 -13.64 -13.23 -21.46
C ARG A 464 -12.75 -13.65 -20.29
N ALA A 465 -13.09 -13.21 -19.08
CA ALA A 465 -12.33 -13.49 -17.88
C ALA A 465 -12.02 -14.99 -17.87
N ARG A 466 -10.78 -15.34 -18.26
CA ARG A 466 -10.35 -16.73 -18.38
C ARG A 466 -10.58 -17.29 -17.00
N ARG A 467 -11.61 -18.13 -16.85
CA ARG A 467 -12.14 -18.56 -15.55
C ARG A 467 -10.94 -18.89 -14.69
N ARG A 468 -10.81 -18.20 -13.55
CA ARG A 468 -9.67 -18.38 -12.65
C ARG A 468 -9.48 -19.88 -12.48
N ARG A 469 -8.31 -20.38 -12.90
CA ARG A 469 -7.98 -21.81 -12.88
C ARG A 469 -8.50 -22.45 -11.59
N GLY A 470 -9.18 -23.59 -11.72
CA GLY A 470 -9.89 -24.22 -10.61
C GLY A 470 -8.98 -24.46 -9.40
N ARG A 471 -9.55 -24.62 -8.20
CA ARG A 471 -8.75 -24.91 -6.98
C ARG A 471 -7.82 -26.12 -7.19
N ARG A 472 -8.28 -27.13 -7.94
CA ARG A 472 -7.50 -28.32 -8.33
C ARG A 472 -6.33 -27.98 -9.25
N GLU A 473 -6.54 -27.15 -10.27
CA GLU A 473 -5.47 -26.68 -11.17
C GLU A 473 -4.43 -25.81 -10.46
N ARG A 474 -4.81 -25.14 -9.37
CA ARG A 474 -3.89 -24.36 -8.52
C ARG A 474 -3.06 -25.22 -7.57
N LYS A 475 -3.59 -26.35 -7.07
CA LYS A 475 -2.86 -27.25 -6.15
C LYS A 475 -1.59 -27.82 -6.78
N GLY A 476 -1.58 -28.08 -8.10
CA GLY A 476 -0.39 -28.61 -8.78
C GLY A 476 0.79 -27.64 -8.88
N ARG A 477 0.59 -26.34 -8.64
CA ARG A 477 1.66 -25.33 -8.66
C ARG A 477 2.26 -25.05 -7.29
N SER A 478 1.48 -25.17 -6.21
CA SER A 478 1.94 -24.72 -4.89
C SER A 478 2.99 -25.64 -4.26
N SER A 479 3.07 -26.92 -4.64
CA SER A 479 4.12 -27.80 -4.12
C SER A 479 5.49 -27.52 -4.72
N ARG A 480 5.55 -26.96 -5.94
CA ARG A 480 6.82 -26.70 -6.61
C ARG A 480 7.55 -25.47 -6.10
N SER A 481 6.86 -24.47 -5.55
CA SER A 481 7.49 -23.20 -5.16
C SER A 481 7.97 -23.14 -3.70
N LEU A 482 7.53 -24.07 -2.84
CA LEU A 482 8.00 -24.15 -1.45
C LEU A 482 9.47 -24.60 -1.42
N GLY A 483 10.34 -23.87 -0.72
CA GLY A 483 11.76 -24.21 -0.59
C GLY A 483 12.64 -23.95 -1.82
N GLN A 484 12.09 -23.46 -2.94
CA GLN A 484 12.93 -23.12 -4.09
C GLN A 484 13.65 -21.79 -3.85
N THR A 485 14.96 -21.81 -3.71
CA THR A 485 15.77 -20.59 -3.70
C THR A 485 15.67 -19.89 -5.06
N VAL A 486 15.68 -18.56 -5.05
CA VAL A 486 15.69 -17.75 -6.29
C VAL A 486 17.13 -17.63 -6.74
N VAL A 487 17.40 -17.86 -8.03
CA VAL A 487 18.71 -17.60 -8.63
C VAL A 487 19.02 -16.11 -8.44
N ARG A 488 20.14 -15.83 -7.79
CA ARG A 488 20.67 -14.46 -7.65
C ARG A 488 21.90 -14.35 -8.52
N LEU A 489 22.19 -13.14 -8.98
CA LEU A 489 23.43 -12.84 -9.69
C LEU A 489 24.16 -11.73 -8.98
N ARG A 490 25.47 -11.73 -9.07
CA ARG A 490 26.34 -10.65 -8.61
C ARG A 490 27.20 -10.23 -9.79
N ALA A 491 27.09 -8.96 -10.16
CA ALA A 491 27.86 -8.38 -11.25
C ALA A 491 28.44 -7.05 -10.75
N GLY A 492 29.75 -6.86 -10.88
CA GLY A 492 30.44 -5.66 -10.38
C GLY A 492 30.25 -5.44 -8.87
N GLY A 493 30.18 -6.52 -8.08
CA GLY A 493 29.95 -6.46 -6.63
C GLY A 493 28.50 -6.19 -6.21
N VAL A 494 27.61 -5.82 -7.13
CA VAL A 494 26.19 -5.57 -6.83
C VAL A 494 25.37 -6.84 -7.04
N GLY A 495 24.69 -7.29 -5.99
CA GLY A 495 23.73 -8.40 -6.08
C GLY A 495 22.43 -7.97 -6.75
N ARG A 496 21.86 -8.80 -7.61
CA ARG A 496 20.55 -8.61 -8.27
C ARG A 496 19.78 -9.92 -8.34
N THR A 497 18.46 -9.85 -8.49
CA THR A 497 17.58 -11.01 -8.74
C THR A 497 17.03 -11.04 -10.14
N SER A 498 16.76 -9.88 -10.74
CA SER A 498 16.25 -9.76 -12.09
C SER A 498 17.42 -9.83 -13.07
N PHE A 499 17.62 -11.02 -13.65
CA PHE A 499 18.61 -11.22 -14.70
C PHE A 499 18.19 -10.54 -16.00
N LEU A 500 16.87 -10.48 -16.26
CA LEU A 500 16.34 -9.83 -17.45
C LEU A 500 16.61 -8.32 -17.43
N ASN A 501 16.27 -7.63 -16.34
CA ASN A 501 16.53 -6.19 -16.25
C ASN A 501 18.03 -5.88 -16.35
N TRP A 502 18.87 -6.72 -15.74
CA TRP A 502 20.32 -6.57 -15.84
C TRP A 502 20.84 -6.75 -17.28
N LEU A 503 20.34 -7.74 -18.03
CA LEU A 503 20.68 -7.94 -19.44
C LEU A 503 20.22 -6.76 -20.30
N GLU A 504 19.01 -6.24 -20.07
CA GLU A 504 18.49 -5.07 -20.78
C GLU A 504 19.36 -3.82 -20.56
N GLU A 505 19.80 -3.58 -19.32
CA GLU A 505 20.73 -2.49 -19.00
C GLU A 505 22.07 -2.65 -19.72
N LYS A 506 22.63 -3.87 -19.74
CA LYS A 506 23.94 -4.14 -20.39
C LYS A 506 23.88 -4.16 -21.92
N ALA A 507 22.76 -4.58 -22.50
CA ALA A 507 22.53 -4.53 -23.95
C ALA A 507 22.64 -3.09 -24.50
N ILE A 508 22.24 -2.10 -23.70
CA ILE A 508 22.32 -0.68 -24.07
C ILE A 508 23.77 -0.20 -24.05
N LEU A 509 24.57 -0.65 -23.08
CA LEU A 509 25.94 -0.17 -22.86
C LEU A 509 26.97 -0.74 -23.84
N LYS A 510 26.68 -1.87 -24.51
CA LYS A 510 27.62 -2.59 -25.40
C LYS A 510 29.01 -2.78 -24.77
N GLU A 511 29.05 -3.02 -23.46
CA GLU A 511 30.29 -3.30 -22.74
C GLU A 511 30.86 -4.65 -23.18
N GLY A 512 32.19 -4.76 -23.12
CA GLY A 512 32.91 -6.01 -23.40
C GLY A 512 32.61 -7.11 -22.39
N ASP A 513 33.40 -8.18 -22.40
CA ASP A 513 33.17 -9.36 -21.55
C ASP A 513 32.94 -8.99 -20.07
N ILE A 514 31.78 -9.35 -19.53
CA ILE A 514 31.40 -9.05 -18.14
C ILE A 514 31.40 -10.33 -17.31
N ASP A 515 32.12 -10.30 -16.19
CA ASP A 515 32.09 -11.34 -15.17
C ASP A 515 30.80 -11.30 -14.34
N ILE A 516 30.09 -12.43 -14.29
CA ILE A 516 28.86 -12.61 -13.52
C ILE A 516 29.01 -13.83 -12.62
N GLU A 517 28.79 -13.65 -11.32
CA GLU A 517 28.72 -14.74 -10.35
C GLU A 517 27.24 -15.06 -10.08
N PHE A 518 26.80 -16.28 -10.40
CA PHE A 518 25.46 -16.73 -10.01
C PHE A 518 25.50 -17.39 -8.64
N HIS A 519 24.48 -17.13 -7.81
CA HIS A 519 24.24 -17.91 -6.60
C HIS A 519 23.20 -18.98 -6.90
N ALA A 520 23.47 -20.19 -6.39
CA ALA A 520 22.64 -21.36 -6.63
C ALA A 520 21.15 -21.12 -6.32
N GLY A 521 20.29 -21.55 -7.23
CA GLY A 521 18.86 -21.26 -7.19
C GLY A 521 18.05 -22.14 -8.12
N CYS A 522 16.82 -22.45 -7.74
CA CYS A 522 15.91 -23.28 -8.55
C CYS A 522 14.91 -22.45 -9.35
N SER A 523 14.61 -21.23 -8.90
CA SER A 523 13.59 -20.37 -9.50
C SER A 523 14.18 -19.08 -10.07
N TRP A 524 13.62 -18.62 -11.19
CA TRP A 524 13.98 -17.35 -11.83
C TRP A 524 12.90 -16.30 -11.54
N SER A 525 13.32 -15.12 -11.09
CA SER A 525 12.42 -13.99 -10.79
C SER A 525 11.64 -13.54 -12.04
N ASP A 526 12.33 -13.35 -13.15
CA ASP A 526 11.73 -12.91 -14.42
C ASP A 526 11.06 -14.07 -15.19
N GLY A 527 11.49 -15.29 -14.89
CA GLY A 527 11.11 -16.52 -15.58
C GLY A 527 12.06 -16.83 -16.74
N TRP A 528 12.69 -18.00 -16.71
CA TRP A 528 13.70 -18.42 -17.69
C TRP A 528 13.23 -18.30 -19.14
N SER A 529 11.99 -18.68 -19.44
CA SER A 529 11.43 -18.58 -20.80
C SER A 529 11.40 -17.15 -21.33
N ASN A 530 11.19 -16.15 -20.47
CA ASN A 530 11.21 -14.74 -20.89
C ASN A 530 12.65 -14.28 -21.17
N ILE A 531 13.60 -14.70 -20.33
CA ILE A 531 15.02 -14.42 -20.53
C ILE A 531 15.50 -15.03 -21.85
N VAL A 532 15.17 -16.29 -22.12
CA VAL A 532 15.53 -16.98 -23.37
C VAL A 532 14.84 -16.36 -24.59
N ALA A 533 13.59 -15.91 -24.45
CA ALA A 533 12.89 -15.28 -25.56
C ALA A 533 13.56 -13.97 -26.01
N SER A 534 14.13 -13.21 -25.07
CA SER A 534 14.79 -11.92 -25.37
C SER A 534 16.29 -12.07 -25.68
N PHE A 535 16.99 -12.96 -24.97
CA PHE A 535 18.46 -13.04 -24.95
C PHE A 535 18.98 -14.48 -25.15
N GLY A 536 18.17 -15.39 -25.70
CA GLY A 536 18.54 -16.80 -25.83
C GLY A 536 19.77 -17.08 -26.70
N ASP A 537 20.04 -16.19 -27.65
CA ASP A 537 21.14 -16.30 -28.61
C ASP A 537 22.41 -15.55 -28.16
N SER A 538 22.39 -14.91 -26.98
CA SER A 538 23.56 -14.28 -26.38
C SER A 538 24.62 -15.34 -26.04
N ILE A 539 25.91 -15.01 -26.20
CA ILE A 539 27.03 -15.94 -26.02
C ILE A 539 27.59 -15.80 -24.60
N VAL A 540 27.64 -16.92 -23.90
CA VAL A 540 28.19 -17.06 -22.56
C VAL A 540 29.45 -17.91 -22.63
N LEU A 541 30.50 -17.46 -21.95
CA LEU A 541 31.73 -18.21 -21.71
C LEU A 541 31.62 -18.89 -20.34
N SER A 542 31.41 -20.21 -20.37
CA SER A 542 31.38 -21.06 -19.17
C SER A 542 32.52 -22.06 -19.26
N GLU A 543 33.39 -22.11 -18.25
CA GLU A 543 34.55 -23.03 -18.22
C GLU A 543 35.42 -22.97 -19.49
N GLY A 544 35.62 -21.76 -20.04
CA GLY A 544 36.37 -21.54 -21.29
C GLY A 544 35.65 -21.95 -22.58
N LYS A 545 34.44 -22.50 -22.50
CA LYS A 545 33.62 -22.87 -23.67
C LYS A 545 32.59 -21.79 -23.98
N ARG A 546 32.44 -21.48 -25.27
CA ARG A 546 31.36 -20.62 -25.78
C ARG A 546 30.08 -21.43 -25.91
N VAL A 547 29.06 -21.04 -25.18
CA VAL A 547 27.74 -21.68 -25.14
C VAL A 547 26.66 -20.61 -25.26
N LEU A 548 25.50 -20.95 -25.84
CA LEU A 548 24.37 -20.03 -25.94
C LEU A 548 23.69 -19.91 -24.58
N LEU A 549 23.18 -18.73 -24.26
CA LEU A 549 22.52 -18.45 -22.98
C LEU A 549 21.36 -19.42 -22.71
N ARG A 550 20.59 -19.78 -23.75
CA ARG A 550 19.46 -20.71 -23.64
C ARG A 550 19.84 -22.10 -23.11
N ASP A 551 21.09 -22.53 -23.34
CA ASP A 551 21.62 -23.83 -22.96
C ASP A 551 22.28 -23.80 -21.56
N CYS A 552 22.49 -22.61 -20.99
CA CYS A 552 23.22 -22.42 -19.72
C CYS A 552 22.35 -22.50 -18.46
N LYS A 553 21.06 -22.87 -18.58
CA LYS A 553 20.12 -22.82 -17.44
C LYS A 553 20.64 -23.57 -16.21
N MET A 554 21.08 -24.82 -16.40
CA MET A 554 21.52 -25.68 -15.29
C MET A 554 22.79 -25.14 -14.64
N VAL A 555 23.71 -24.61 -15.46
CA VAL A 555 24.97 -24.00 -15.03
C VAL A 555 24.72 -22.78 -14.12
N PHE A 556 23.76 -21.94 -14.48
CA PHE A 556 23.37 -20.80 -13.64
C PHE A 556 22.67 -21.23 -12.36
N GLN A 557 21.85 -22.28 -12.42
CA GLN A 557 21.13 -22.80 -11.26
C GLN A 557 22.05 -23.48 -10.24
N SER A 558 23.19 -24.03 -10.67
CA SER A 558 24.23 -24.54 -9.77
C SER A 558 25.10 -23.45 -9.14
N GLY A 559 24.95 -22.18 -9.55
CA GLY A 559 25.71 -21.06 -9.01
C GLY A 559 27.12 -20.93 -9.60
N ALA A 560 27.28 -21.18 -10.89
CA ALA A 560 28.56 -21.01 -11.57
C ALA A 560 28.91 -19.53 -11.80
N ALA A 561 30.20 -19.21 -11.82
CA ALA A 561 30.71 -17.95 -12.36
C ALA A 561 30.89 -18.07 -13.88
N VAL A 562 30.39 -17.08 -14.62
CA VAL A 562 30.42 -17.08 -16.08
C VAL A 562 30.79 -15.69 -16.62
N LYS A 563 31.35 -15.66 -17.83
CA LYS A 563 31.60 -14.43 -18.58
C LYS A 563 30.57 -14.27 -19.68
N LEU A 564 29.94 -13.10 -19.79
CA LEU A 564 29.02 -12.81 -20.88
C LEU A 564 29.78 -12.09 -21.99
N ALA A 565 29.97 -12.75 -23.14
CA ALA A 565 30.84 -12.27 -24.22
C ALA A 565 30.11 -11.49 -25.31
N LYS A 566 28.83 -11.79 -25.54
CA LYS A 566 28.01 -11.08 -26.52
C LYS A 566 26.56 -11.09 -26.07
N ILE A 567 25.97 -9.91 -25.91
CA ILE A 567 24.56 -9.72 -25.54
C ILE A 567 23.71 -9.56 -26.79
#